data_AF-A0A942SRN5-F1
#
_entry.id   AF-A0A942SRN5-F1
#
_cell.length_a   1.000
_cell.length_b   1.000
_cell.length_c   1.000
_cell.angle_alpha   90.00
_cell.angle_beta   90.00
_cell.angle_gamma   90.00
#
_symmetry.space_group_name_H-M   'P 1'
#
loop_
_entity.id
_entity.type
_entity.pdbx_description
1 polymer ?
#
loop_
_entity_poly.entity_id
_entity_poly.type
_entity_poly.pdbx_seq_one_letter_code
_entity_poly.pdbx_strand_id
1 'polypeptide(L)'
;MLTLTSIDELKEASNALIKLQTSYPSLFEKLVHIVGLTRALQFKYDYMGNLILDENPSRYSPQFVQSSVLRLYRKELQALKDDVDFPAVKHFFANFKDIGSAKLGLLILGKSPESVSEVIIK
;
A
#
# COMPACT_ATOMS: atom_id res chain seq x y z
N MET A 1 4.95 -16.78 2.78
CA MET A 1 5.70 -17.06 4.01
C MET A 1 5.12 -16.12 5.06
N LEU A 2 4.60 -16.64 6.17
CA LEU A 2 4.07 -15.79 7.25
C LEU A 2 5.28 -15.25 8.01
N THR A 3 5.74 -14.06 7.64
CA THR A 3 6.71 -13.34 8.47
C THR A 3 5.96 -12.89 9.72
N LEU A 4 6.41 -13.35 10.89
CA LEU A 4 6.02 -12.77 12.17
C LEU A 4 6.58 -11.34 12.18
N THR A 5 5.84 -10.42 11.59
CA THR A 5 6.20 -9.00 11.62
C THR A 5 6.18 -8.55 13.08
N SER A 6 7.31 -8.01 13.55
CA SER A 6 7.38 -7.48 14.90
C SER A 6 6.52 -6.22 15.01
N ILE A 7 5.97 -5.98 16.20
CA ILE A 7 5.34 -4.70 16.53
C ILE A 7 6.33 -3.53 16.34
N ASP A 8 7.63 -3.77 16.50
CA ASP A 8 8.67 -2.76 16.31
C ASP A 8 8.81 -2.37 14.83
N GLU A 9 8.79 -3.33 13.91
CA GLU A 9 8.81 -3.06 12.46
C GLU A 9 7.57 -2.25 12.04
N LEU A 10 6.40 -2.56 12.63
CA LEU A 10 5.17 -1.79 12.39
C LEU A 10 5.27 -0.36 12.93
N LYS A 11 5.90 -0.15 14.08
CA LYS A 11 6.16 1.19 14.64
C LYS A 11 7.15 1.97 13.78
N GLU A 12 8.21 1.33 13.28
CA GLU A 12 9.16 1.94 12.36
C GLU A 12 8.49 2.38 11.06
N ALA A 13 7.67 1.50 10.47
CA ALA A 13 6.87 1.82 9.29
C ALA A 13 5.91 2.99 9.57
N SER A 14 5.23 2.98 10.72
CA SER A 14 4.35 4.08 11.12
C SER A 14 5.10 5.41 11.25
N ASN A 15 6.29 5.40 11.85
CA ASN A 15 7.13 6.59 11.97
C ASN A 15 7.62 7.09 10.59
N ALA A 16 7.97 6.18 9.69
CA ALA A 16 8.33 6.53 8.31
C ALA A 16 7.14 7.11 7.54
N LEU A 17 5.91 6.61 7.78
CA LEU A 17 4.68 7.18 7.21
C LEU A 17 4.40 8.59 7.71
N ILE A 18 4.58 8.85 9.01
CA ILE A 18 4.43 10.21 9.56
C ILE A 18 5.39 11.16 8.86
N LYS A 19 6.66 10.75 8.67
CA LYS A 19 7.64 11.55 7.92
C LYS A 19 7.18 11.79 6.48
N LEU A 20 6.72 10.75 5.78
CA LEU A 20 6.20 10.84 4.41
C LEU A 20 5.02 11.83 4.33
N GLN A 21 4.08 11.76 5.27
CA GLN A 21 2.92 12.66 5.35
C GLN A 21 3.35 14.11 5.58
N THR A 22 4.30 14.35 6.49
CA THR A 22 4.78 15.71 6.79
C THR A 22 5.63 16.30 5.68
N SER A 23 6.42 15.48 4.99
CA SER A 23 7.32 15.94 3.93
C SER A 23 6.62 16.08 2.58
N TYR A 24 5.62 15.23 2.30
CA TYR A 24 4.92 15.14 1.03
C TYR A 24 3.40 14.98 1.22
N PRO A 25 2.70 15.98 1.80
CA PRO A 25 1.29 15.86 2.17
C PRO A 25 0.39 15.54 0.97
N SER A 26 0.58 16.21 -0.17
CA SER A 26 -0.22 15.96 -1.39
C SER A 26 0.02 14.58 -1.99
N LEU A 27 1.26 14.08 -1.94
CA LEU A 27 1.58 12.71 -2.36
C LEU A 27 0.93 11.68 -1.43
N PHE A 28 0.97 11.96 -0.12
CA PHE A 28 0.36 11.10 0.89
C PHE A 28 -1.16 11.01 0.72
N GLU A 29 -1.85 12.10 0.40
CA GLU A 29 -3.29 12.08 0.08
C GLU A 29 -3.59 11.18 -1.12
N LYS A 30 -2.81 11.28 -2.20
CA LYS A 30 -2.93 10.38 -3.36
C LYS A 30 -2.70 8.92 -2.97
N LEU A 31 -1.72 8.66 -2.10
CA LEU A 31 -1.46 7.31 -1.60
C LEU A 31 -2.65 6.77 -0.78
N VAL A 32 -3.20 7.57 0.14
CA VAL A 32 -4.40 7.21 0.92
C VAL A 32 -5.58 6.91 0.01
N HIS A 33 -5.77 7.71 -1.05
CA HIS A 33 -6.80 7.47 -2.07
C HIS A 33 -6.64 6.10 -2.74
N ILE A 34 -5.43 5.75 -3.19
CA ILE A 34 -5.18 4.44 -3.82
C ILE A 34 -5.38 3.28 -2.86
N VAL A 35 -4.94 3.40 -1.61
CA VAL A 35 -5.14 2.37 -0.59
C VAL A 35 -6.63 2.21 -0.27
N GLY A 36 -7.36 3.31 -0.14
CA GLY A 36 -8.81 3.33 0.04
C GLY A 36 -9.56 2.69 -1.12
N LEU A 37 -9.18 3.03 -2.36
CA LEU A 37 -9.76 2.46 -3.58
C LEU A 37 -9.49 0.95 -3.68
N THR A 38 -8.27 0.51 -3.35
CA THR A 38 -7.89 -0.90 -3.28
C THR A 38 -8.81 -1.67 -2.33
N ARG A 39 -9.08 -1.09 -1.15
CA ARG A 39 -10.00 -1.67 -0.16
C ARG A 39 -11.45 -1.68 -0.64
N ALA A 40 -11.94 -0.59 -1.22
CA ALA A 40 -13.31 -0.46 -1.69
C ALA A 40 -13.64 -1.47 -2.82
N LEU A 41 -12.68 -1.71 -3.71
CA LEU A 41 -12.79 -2.70 -4.79
C LEU A 41 -12.52 -4.14 -4.34
N GLN A 42 -12.21 -4.35 -3.06
CA GLN A 42 -11.82 -5.64 -2.49
C GLN A 42 -10.62 -6.28 -3.21
N PHE A 43 -9.71 -5.45 -3.74
CA PHE A 43 -8.48 -5.94 -4.33
C PHE A 43 -7.50 -6.31 -3.22
N LYS A 44 -6.64 -7.30 -3.50
CA LYS A 44 -5.56 -7.66 -2.56
C LYS A 44 -4.57 -6.50 -2.48
N TYR A 45 -4.17 -6.11 -1.28
CA TYR A 45 -3.13 -5.09 -1.12
C TYR A 45 -1.80 -5.50 -1.77
N ASP A 46 -1.50 -6.80 -1.90
CA ASP A 46 -0.31 -7.27 -2.62
C ASP A 46 -0.36 -6.96 -4.13
N TYR A 47 -1.57 -6.90 -4.72
CA TYR A 47 -1.71 -6.44 -6.09
C TYR A 47 -1.31 -4.96 -6.22
N MET A 48 -1.76 -4.12 -5.29
CA MET A 48 -1.39 -2.70 -5.21
C MET A 48 0.11 -2.54 -4.96
N GLY A 49 0.66 -3.21 -3.94
CA GLY A 49 2.07 -3.14 -3.56
C GLY A 49 3.00 -3.51 -4.71
N ASN A 50 2.70 -4.60 -5.42
CA ASN A 50 3.47 -4.99 -6.60
C ASN A 50 3.41 -3.93 -7.71
N LEU A 51 2.25 -3.32 -7.97
CA LEU A 51 2.14 -2.27 -8.98
C LEU A 51 2.90 -0.97 -8.60
N ILE A 52 2.95 -0.63 -7.31
CA ILE A 52 3.75 0.48 -6.78
C ILE A 52 5.25 0.19 -6.96
N LEU A 53 5.67 -1.05 -6.71
CA LEU A 53 7.07 -1.48 -6.82
C LEU A 53 7.52 -1.77 -8.27
N ASP A 54 6.63 -1.67 -9.25
CA ASP A 54 6.85 -2.12 -10.64
C ASP A 54 7.18 -3.63 -10.73
N GLU A 55 6.70 -4.41 -9.77
CA GLU A 55 6.84 -5.86 -9.73
C GLU A 55 5.68 -6.56 -10.45
N ASN A 56 5.87 -7.83 -10.81
CA ASN A 56 4.86 -8.60 -11.52
C ASN A 56 3.61 -8.84 -10.62
N PRO A 57 2.44 -8.29 -10.98
CA PRO A 57 1.24 -8.38 -10.15
C PRO A 57 0.39 -9.61 -10.48
N SER A 58 0.75 -10.42 -11.48
CA SER A 58 -0.10 -11.46 -12.06
C SER A 58 -0.61 -12.48 -11.05
N ARG A 59 0.19 -12.79 -10.02
CA ARG A 59 -0.20 -13.70 -8.94
C ARG A 59 -1.35 -13.17 -8.07
N TYR A 60 -1.45 -11.85 -7.95
CA TYR A 60 -2.43 -11.18 -7.09
C TYR A 60 -3.52 -10.45 -7.89
N SER A 61 -3.46 -10.54 -9.22
CA SER A 61 -4.44 -9.90 -10.10
C SER A 61 -5.86 -10.39 -9.82
N PRO A 62 -6.85 -9.50 -9.69
CA PRO A 62 -8.25 -9.90 -9.55
C PRO A 62 -8.71 -10.68 -10.79
N GLN A 63 -9.19 -11.91 -10.61
CA GLN A 63 -9.54 -12.82 -11.72
C GLN A 63 -10.94 -12.57 -12.29
N PHE A 64 -11.89 -12.10 -11.47
CA PHE A 64 -13.31 -11.97 -11.84
C PHE A 64 -13.77 -10.51 -11.91
N VAL A 65 -12.86 -9.60 -12.21
CA VAL A 65 -13.15 -8.16 -12.27
C VAL A 65 -13.22 -7.72 -13.73
N GLN A 66 -14.23 -6.93 -14.07
CA GLN A 66 -14.37 -6.38 -15.42
C GLN A 66 -13.13 -5.56 -15.81
N SER A 67 -12.68 -5.70 -17.06
CA SER A 67 -11.49 -5.02 -17.58
C SER A 67 -11.58 -3.49 -17.48
N SER A 68 -12.78 -2.93 -17.58
CA SER A 68 -13.06 -1.50 -17.37
C SER A 68 -12.68 -1.03 -15.97
N VAL A 69 -13.01 -1.81 -14.93
CA VAL A 69 -12.69 -1.52 -13.53
C VAL A 69 -11.19 -1.65 -13.29
N LEU A 70 -10.54 -2.68 -13.85
CA LEU A 70 -9.09 -2.83 -13.77
C LEU A 70 -8.34 -1.66 -14.44
N ARG A 71 -8.84 -1.20 -15.59
CA ARG A 71 -8.28 -0.05 -16.31
C ARG A 71 -8.47 1.25 -15.51
N LEU A 72 -9.63 1.45 -14.89
CA LEU A 72 -9.88 2.59 -14.02
C LEU A 72 -8.91 2.60 -12.84
N TYR A 73 -8.79 1.47 -12.14
CA TYR A 73 -7.85 1.34 -11.02
C TYR A 73 -6.40 1.64 -11.42
N ARG A 74 -5.95 1.09 -12.56
CA ARG A 74 -4.60 1.36 -13.06
C ARG A 74 -4.39 2.83 -13.44
N LYS A 75 -5.42 3.50 -13.97
CA LYS A 75 -5.36 4.94 -14.27
C LYS A 75 -5.20 5.78 -13.00
N GLU A 76 -6.00 5.49 -11.98
CA GLU A 76 -5.88 6.16 -10.68
C GLU A 76 -4.49 5.94 -10.08
N LEU A 77 -4.01 4.69 -10.10
CA LEU A 77 -2.67 4.37 -9.62
C LEU A 77 -1.58 5.10 -10.43
N GLN A 78 -1.75 5.22 -11.74
CA GLN A 78 -0.79 5.96 -12.57
C GLN A 78 -0.71 7.43 -12.17
N ALA A 79 -1.83 8.07 -11.79
CA ALA A 79 -1.81 9.44 -11.29
C ALA A 79 -1.01 9.62 -9.99
N LEU A 80 -0.91 8.57 -9.16
CA LEU A 80 0.03 8.53 -8.02
C LEU A 80 1.48 8.40 -8.50
N LYS A 81 1.73 7.57 -9.53
CA LYS A 81 3.07 7.30 -10.07
C LYS A 81 3.66 8.46 -10.87
N ASP A 82 2.80 9.28 -11.47
CA ASP A 82 3.19 10.46 -12.24
C ASP A 82 3.56 11.66 -11.35
N ASP A 83 3.37 11.53 -10.03
CA ASP A 83 3.84 12.52 -9.07
C ASP A 83 5.39 12.55 -9.03
N VAL A 84 5.98 13.75 -9.03
CA VAL A 84 7.44 13.93 -9.02
C VAL A 84 8.09 13.30 -7.77
N ASP A 85 7.36 13.27 -6.66
CA ASP A 85 7.83 12.74 -5.38
C ASP A 85 7.47 11.26 -5.19
N PHE A 86 6.85 10.61 -6.20
CA PHE A 86 6.52 9.17 -6.17
C PHE A 86 7.69 8.25 -5.73
N PRO A 87 8.98 8.52 -6.06
CA PRO A 87 10.08 7.73 -5.54
C PRO A 87 10.07 7.56 -4.02
N ALA A 88 9.59 8.55 -3.25
CA ALA A 88 9.47 8.45 -1.79
C ALA A 88 8.46 7.36 -1.36
N VAL A 89 7.33 7.25 -2.05
CA VAL A 89 6.35 6.16 -1.84
C VAL A 89 6.95 4.82 -2.22
N LYS A 90 7.62 4.74 -3.38
CA LYS A 90 8.25 3.51 -3.82
C LYS A 90 9.32 3.02 -2.83
N HIS A 91 10.16 3.93 -2.33
CA HIS A 91 11.14 3.63 -1.29
C HIS A 91 10.50 3.15 0.01
N PHE A 92 9.41 3.78 0.44
CA PHE A 92 8.66 3.33 1.62
C PHE A 92 8.19 1.88 1.47
N PHE A 93 7.53 1.53 0.35
CA PHE A 93 7.07 0.17 0.12
C PHE A 93 8.21 -0.84 -0.01
N ALA A 94 9.35 -0.44 -0.58
CA ALA A 94 10.51 -1.32 -0.71
C ALA A 94 11.16 -1.60 0.65
N ASN A 95 11.33 -0.57 1.49
CA ASN A 95 11.97 -0.68 2.81
C ASN A 95 11.17 -1.56 3.79
N PHE A 96 9.84 -1.57 3.64
CA PHE A 96 8.96 -2.31 4.55
C PHE A 96 8.23 -3.47 3.85
N LYS A 97 8.81 -4.00 2.76
CA LYS A 97 8.21 -5.09 1.98
C LYS A 97 7.88 -6.33 2.82
N ASP A 98 8.73 -6.65 3.79
CA ASP A 98 8.62 -7.84 4.65
C ASP A 98 7.45 -7.79 5.66
N ILE A 99 6.94 -6.58 5.94
CA ILE A 99 5.72 -6.34 6.73
C ILE A 99 4.48 -6.81 5.93
N GLY A 100 4.55 -6.76 4.60
CA GLY A 100 3.48 -7.13 3.70
C GLY A 100 2.51 -5.98 3.42
N SER A 101 2.05 -5.92 2.17
CA SER A 101 1.28 -4.79 1.63
C SER A 101 -0.04 -4.55 2.36
N ALA A 102 -0.65 -5.60 2.93
CA ALA A 102 -1.89 -5.49 3.69
C ALA A 102 -1.72 -4.68 4.98
N LYS A 103 -0.66 -4.96 5.75
CA LYS A 103 -0.35 -4.24 6.99
C LYS A 103 0.03 -2.79 6.68
N LEU A 104 0.85 -2.57 5.64
CA LEU A 104 1.18 -1.22 5.17
C LEU A 104 -0.07 -0.42 4.77
N GLY A 105 -0.99 -1.04 4.02
CA GLY A 105 -2.25 -0.41 3.65
C GLY A 105 -3.08 0.01 4.86
N LEU A 106 -3.16 -0.83 5.90
CA LEU A 106 -3.87 -0.47 7.13
C LEU A 106 -3.21 0.69 7.88
N LEU A 107 -1.87 0.71 7.97
CA LEU A 107 -1.12 1.82 8.58
C LEU A 107 -1.37 3.13 7.81
N ILE A 108 -1.35 3.09 6.47
CA ILE A 108 -1.62 4.26 5.62
C ILE A 108 -3.04 4.80 5.85
N LEU A 109 -4.02 3.93 6.11
CA LEU A 109 -5.39 4.32 6.49
C LEU A 109 -5.51 4.80 7.95
N GLY A 110 -4.40 4.99 8.66
CA GLY A 110 -4.36 5.52 10.02
C GLY A 110 -4.64 4.49 11.12
N LYS A 111 -4.53 3.19 10.83
CA LYS A 111 -4.57 2.17 11.90
C LYS A 111 -3.27 2.18 12.69
N SER A 112 -3.37 1.99 14.01
CA SER A 112 -2.19 1.92 14.86
C SER A 112 -1.41 0.61 14.66
N PRO A 113 -0.10 0.60 14.87
CA PRO A 113 0.73 -0.62 14.83
C PRO A 113 0.16 -1.77 15.66
N GLU A 114 -0.34 -1.47 16.86
CA GLU A 114 -0.92 -2.45 17.79
C GLU A 114 -2.16 -3.11 17.17
N SER A 115 -3.07 -2.28 16.63
CA SER A 115 -4.28 -2.77 15.97
C SER A 115 -3.96 -3.64 14.75
N VAL A 116 -2.91 -3.32 14.00
CA VAL A 116 -2.50 -4.07 12.80
C VAL A 116 -1.81 -5.39 13.17
N SER A 117 -1.07 -5.42 14.28
CA SER A 117 -0.39 -6.63 14.75
C SER A 117 -1.34 -7.75 15.14
N GLU A 118 -2.54 -7.40 15.64
CA GLU A 118 -3.59 -8.34 16.05
C GLU A 118 -4.40 -8.89 14.87
N VAL A 119 -4.28 -8.31 13.67
CA VAL A 119 -5.01 -8.77 12.48
C VAL A 119 -4.41 -10.09 11.99
N ILE A 120 -5.11 -11.19 12.28
CA ILE A 120 -4.86 -12.48 11.63
C ILE A 120 -5.29 -12.35 10.17
N ILE A 121 -4.32 -12.19 9.27
CA ILE A 121 -4.56 -12.20 7.82
C ILE A 121 -4.91 -13.65 7.44
N LYS A 122 -6.21 -13.96 7.35
CA LYS A 122 -6.73 -15.24 6.84
C LYS A 122 -6.66 -15.32 5.32
#